data_AF-A0A2N2W1Y4-F1
#
_entry.id   AF-A0A2N2W1Y4-F1
#
_cell.length_a   1.000
_cell.length_b   1.000
_cell.length_c   1.000
_cell.angle_alpha   90.00
_cell.angle_beta   90.00
_cell.angle_gamma   90.00
#
_symmetry.space_group_name_H-M   'P 1'
#
loop_
_entity.id
_entity.type
_entity.pdbx_description
1 polymer ?
#
loop_
_entity_poly.entity_id
_entity_poly.type
_entity_poly.pdbx_seq_one_letter_code
_entity_poly.pdbx_strand_id
1 'polypeptide(L)'
;MSKRLATTCSPVHQIHTPEIPLQEYFDVSVKVDSTFKNLGSKLLLAAIRPGKSASSAGGKYENGFVKARIRDFGQYAVMADTTDPVIKAVNISNGKSIASQATIRMRISDDFSGINTYRATLNGKWILMEYDAKNQRLEYQRDDRLITGKNDFLLIVEDGCGNSASYSAVLIN
;
A
#
# COMPACT_ATOMS: atom_id res chain seq x y z
N MET A 1 19.00 7.66 14.65
CA MET A 1 17.84 8.55 14.42
C MET A 1 16.58 7.71 14.62
N SER A 2 15.75 8.12 15.57
CA SER A 2 14.72 7.31 16.22
C SER A 2 13.60 6.90 15.26
N LYS A 3 13.46 5.59 15.02
CA LYS A 3 12.31 4.99 14.33
C LYS A 3 11.13 5.09 15.31
N ARG A 4 10.22 6.04 15.10
CA ARG A 4 9.02 6.20 15.94
C ARG A 4 8.25 4.88 15.89
N LEU A 5 8.27 4.10 16.98
CA LEU A 5 7.35 2.98 17.15
C LEU A 5 5.95 3.60 17.24
N ALA A 6 5.12 3.27 16.26
CA ALA A 6 3.77 3.79 16.11
C ALA A 6 2.96 3.53 17.38
N THR A 7 2.41 4.60 17.95
CA THR A 7 1.52 4.56 19.10
C THR A 7 0.31 3.70 18.75
N THR A 8 0.01 2.67 19.54
CA THR A 8 -1.22 1.90 19.38
C THR A 8 -2.41 2.81 19.69
N CYS A 9 -3.44 2.76 18.84
CA CYS A 9 -4.69 3.51 18.99
C CYS A 9 -5.74 2.75 19.82
N SER A 10 -5.33 1.65 20.45
CA SER A 10 -6.08 0.84 21.41
C SER A 10 -5.11 0.13 22.35
N PRO A 11 -5.60 -0.50 23.45
CA PRO A 11 -4.85 -1.55 24.13
C PRO A 11 -4.49 -2.71 23.20
N VAL A 12 -3.50 -3.50 23.61
CA VAL A 12 -3.15 -4.76 22.95
C VAL A 12 -4.04 -5.87 23.48
N HIS A 13 -4.62 -6.65 22.57
CA HIS A 13 -5.53 -7.75 22.87
C HIS A 13 -4.90 -9.07 22.43
N GLN A 14 -4.76 -10.02 23.36
CA GLN A 14 -4.32 -11.38 23.06
C GLN A 14 -5.53 -12.23 22.70
N ILE A 15 -5.50 -12.90 21.55
CA ILE A 15 -6.49 -13.87 21.11
C ILE A 15 -5.77 -15.20 20.95
N HIS A 16 -5.90 -16.09 21.95
CA HIS A 16 -5.20 -17.38 22.03
C HIS A 16 -3.68 -17.24 21.76
N THR A 17 -3.06 -18.23 21.14
CA THR A 17 -1.61 -18.34 20.92
C THR A 17 -1.37 -18.71 19.46
N PRO A 18 -0.35 -18.13 18.80
CA PRO A 18 -0.15 -18.27 17.36
C PRO A 18 0.25 -19.68 16.91
N GLU A 19 0.58 -20.59 17.82
CA GLU A 19 0.96 -21.98 17.53
C GLU A 19 -0.25 -22.86 17.22
N ILE A 20 -1.46 -22.43 17.57
CA ILE A 20 -2.68 -23.17 17.29
C ILE A 20 -3.22 -22.73 15.92
N PRO A 21 -3.30 -23.63 14.93
CA PRO A 21 -3.81 -23.29 13.61
C PRO A 21 -5.31 -23.05 13.63
N LEU A 22 -5.77 -22.15 12.76
CA LEU A 22 -7.18 -21.91 12.51
C LEU A 22 -7.60 -22.48 11.17
N GLN A 23 -8.69 -23.24 11.18
CA GLN A 23 -9.28 -23.79 9.95
C GLN A 23 -9.96 -22.70 9.13
N GLU A 24 -10.69 -21.80 9.79
CA GLU A 24 -11.45 -20.71 9.18
C GLU A 24 -11.05 -19.36 9.74
N TYR A 25 -11.35 -18.30 8.98
CA TYR A 25 -11.21 -16.94 9.45
C TYR A 25 -12.27 -16.61 10.49
N PHE A 26 -11.95 -15.72 11.43
CA PHE A 26 -12.90 -15.16 12.37
C PHE A 26 -12.86 -13.63 12.37
N ASP A 27 -13.97 -13.02 12.81
CA ASP A 27 -14.10 -11.58 12.85
C ASP A 27 -13.63 -11.03 14.19
N VAL A 28 -12.79 -10.01 14.14
CA VAL A 28 -12.31 -9.25 15.30
C VAL A 28 -12.77 -7.82 15.17
N SER A 29 -13.33 -7.28 16.26
CA SER A 29 -13.71 -5.88 16.36
C SER A 29 -13.04 -5.26 17.59
N VAL A 30 -12.09 -4.35 17.37
CA VAL A 30 -11.37 -3.67 18.45
C VAL A 30 -11.86 -2.23 18.57
N LYS A 31 -12.21 -1.83 19.79
CA LYS A 31 -12.64 -0.46 20.08
C LYS A 31 -11.45 0.49 20.00
N VAL A 32 -11.60 1.55 19.23
CA VAL A 32 -10.58 2.60 19.10
C VAL A 32 -10.69 3.56 20.30
N ASP A 33 -9.54 3.95 20.86
CA ASP A 33 -9.48 5.02 21.84
C ASP A 33 -10.09 6.31 21.25
N SER A 34 -10.90 7.01 22.04
CA SER A 34 -11.57 8.26 21.66
C SER A 34 -10.64 9.29 21.04
N THR A 35 -9.38 9.32 21.47
CA THR A 35 -8.36 10.28 21.01
C THR A 35 -8.00 10.11 19.54
N PHE A 36 -8.17 8.90 18.97
CA PHE A 36 -7.75 8.56 17.61
C PHE A 36 -8.90 8.36 16.62
N LYS A 37 -10.16 8.47 17.07
CA LYS A 37 -11.34 8.24 16.20
C LYS A 37 -11.39 9.17 14.98
N ASN A 38 -10.75 10.34 15.07
CA ASN A 38 -10.62 11.30 13.97
C ASN A 38 -9.76 10.79 12.81
N LEU A 39 -8.92 9.76 13.03
CA LEU A 39 -8.08 9.18 11.98
C LEU A 39 -8.88 8.32 10.99
N GLY A 40 -10.08 7.87 11.37
CA GLY A 40 -11.04 7.27 10.44
C GLY A 40 -10.46 6.12 9.62
N SER A 41 -10.46 6.25 8.29
CA SER A 41 -9.96 5.23 7.35
C SER A 41 -8.46 4.96 7.46
N LYS A 42 -7.71 5.78 8.20
CA LYS A 42 -6.29 5.55 8.48
C LYS A 42 -6.07 4.50 9.57
N LEU A 43 -7.14 4.08 10.25
CA LEU A 43 -7.06 3.08 11.32
C LEU A 43 -7.27 1.67 10.78
N LEU A 44 -6.33 0.78 11.12
CA LEU A 44 -6.37 -0.62 10.76
C LEU A 44 -5.99 -1.51 11.96
N LEU A 45 -6.27 -2.81 11.84
CA LEU A 45 -5.84 -3.80 12.81
C LEU A 45 -4.40 -4.18 12.51
N ALA A 46 -3.56 -4.18 13.53
CA ALA A 46 -2.17 -4.58 13.44
C ALA A 46 -1.92 -5.85 14.26
N ALA A 47 -1.26 -6.83 13.66
CA ALA A 47 -0.71 -7.96 14.37
C ALA A 47 0.60 -7.57 15.05
N ILE A 48 0.70 -7.82 16.35
CA ILE A 48 1.87 -7.54 17.17
C ILE A 48 2.56 -8.87 17.46
N ARG A 49 3.85 -8.96 17.18
CA ARG A 49 4.66 -10.15 17.44
C ARG A 49 5.93 -9.76 18.20
N PRO A 50 6.29 -10.48 19.28
CA PRO A 50 7.52 -10.20 20.01
C PRO A 50 8.75 -10.19 19.09
N GLY A 51 9.60 -9.17 19.23
CA GLY A 51 10.85 -9.05 18.45
C GLY A 51 10.68 -8.73 16.97
N LYS A 52 9.46 -8.44 16.49
CA LYS A 52 9.18 -8.07 15.10
C LYS A 52 8.44 -6.73 15.06
N SER A 53 8.56 -6.03 13.92
CA SER A 53 7.68 -4.90 13.62
C SER A 53 6.24 -5.35 13.56
N ALA A 54 5.31 -4.48 13.97
CA ALA A 54 3.89 -4.70 13.73
C ALA A 54 3.63 -4.84 12.22
N SER A 55 2.67 -5.70 11.87
CA SER A 55 2.25 -5.90 10.48
C SER A 55 0.75 -5.66 10.36
N SER A 56 0.31 -5.08 9.25
CA SER A 56 -1.12 -4.93 8.96
C SER A 56 -1.81 -6.30 8.96
N ALA A 57 -2.91 -6.39 9.71
CA ALA A 57 -3.91 -7.45 9.61
C ALA A 57 -5.15 -6.96 8.84
N GLY A 58 -5.05 -5.78 8.21
CA GLY A 58 -6.12 -5.13 7.47
C GLY A 58 -7.25 -4.63 8.38
N GLY A 59 -8.47 -4.69 7.85
CA GLY A 59 -9.67 -4.25 8.54
C GLY A 59 -10.11 -2.85 8.14
N LYS A 60 -11.29 -2.46 8.64
CA LYS A 60 -11.95 -1.20 8.33
C LYS A 60 -12.46 -0.54 9.61
N TYR A 61 -12.25 0.76 9.70
CA TYR A 61 -12.83 1.57 10.76
C TYR A 61 -14.32 1.86 10.50
N GLU A 62 -15.17 1.48 11.45
CA GLU A 62 -16.61 1.71 11.44
C GLU A 62 -17.12 1.94 12.87
N ASN A 63 -17.85 3.05 13.09
CA ASN A 63 -18.54 3.33 14.36
C ASN A 63 -17.68 3.27 15.63
N GLY A 64 -16.41 3.70 15.54
CA GLY A 64 -15.50 3.70 16.69
C GLY A 64 -14.80 2.35 16.93
N PHE A 65 -14.95 1.39 16.02
CA PHE A 65 -14.27 0.11 16.04
C PHE A 65 -13.48 -0.10 14.75
N VAL A 66 -12.38 -0.83 14.81
CA VAL A 66 -11.77 -1.43 13.63
C VAL A 66 -12.19 -2.88 13.58
N LYS A 67 -12.78 -3.28 12.46
CA LYS A 67 -13.24 -4.63 12.18
C LYS A 67 -12.35 -5.30 11.15
N ALA A 68 -11.80 -6.46 11.45
CA ALA A 68 -10.98 -7.23 10.52
C ALA A 68 -11.35 -8.71 10.57
N ARG A 69 -11.13 -9.39 9.45
CA ARG A 69 -11.30 -10.83 9.33
C ARG A 69 -9.91 -11.47 9.30
N ILE A 70 -9.55 -12.20 10.36
CA ILE A 70 -8.18 -12.71 10.57
C ILE A 70 -8.15 -14.23 10.58
N ARG A 71 -6.97 -14.80 10.30
CA ARG A 71 -6.76 -16.26 10.16
C ARG A 71 -5.68 -16.81 11.10
N ASP A 72 -5.11 -15.96 11.94
CA ASP A 72 -4.09 -16.35 12.91
C ASP A 72 -4.54 -15.91 14.29
N PHE A 73 -4.14 -16.68 15.30
CA PHE A 73 -4.19 -16.24 16.68
C PHE A 73 -2.95 -15.39 17.01
N GLY A 74 -3.02 -14.60 18.09
CA GLY A 74 -1.92 -13.76 18.51
C GLY A 74 -2.36 -12.44 19.16
N GLN A 75 -1.46 -11.47 19.16
CA GLN A 75 -1.71 -10.13 19.71
C GLN A 75 -2.13 -9.17 18.62
N TYR A 76 -3.17 -8.39 18.90
CA TYR A 76 -3.71 -7.40 17.98
C TYR A 76 -3.96 -6.08 18.69
N ALA A 77 -3.73 -4.97 17.98
CA ALA A 77 -4.14 -3.63 18.41
C ALA A 77 -4.54 -2.81 17.19
N VAL A 78 -5.23 -1.70 17.42
CA VAL A 78 -5.47 -0.70 16.37
C VAL A 78 -4.21 0.14 16.21
N MET A 79 -3.80 0.38 14.98
CA MET A 79 -2.73 1.32 14.63
C MET A 79 -3.19 2.19 13.46
N ALA A 80 -2.53 3.35 13.30
CA ALA A 80 -2.81 4.26 12.21
C ALA A 80 -1.71 4.18 11.13
N ASP A 81 -2.13 4.17 9.87
CA ASP A 81 -1.26 4.38 8.71
C ASP A 81 -1.60 5.69 8.00
N THR A 82 -0.66 6.62 8.03
CA THR A 82 -0.81 7.96 7.43
C THR A 82 0.31 8.28 6.45
N THR A 83 1.09 7.27 6.03
CA THR A 83 2.25 7.48 5.18
C THR A 83 1.86 7.19 3.74
N ASP A 84 2.18 8.11 2.81
CA ASP A 84 1.92 7.85 1.40
C ASP A 84 2.82 6.73 0.86
N PRO A 85 2.31 5.92 -0.09
CA PRO A 85 3.14 4.92 -0.77
C PRO A 85 4.27 5.59 -1.55
N VAL A 86 5.36 4.86 -1.76
CA VAL A 86 6.55 5.37 -2.46
C VAL A 86 6.55 4.87 -3.90
N ILE A 87 6.70 5.79 -4.85
CA ILE A 87 6.85 5.50 -6.28
C ILE A 87 8.26 5.85 -6.74
N LYS A 88 8.97 4.91 -7.36
CA LYS A 88 10.32 5.10 -7.90
C LYS A 88 10.38 4.70 -9.36
N ALA A 89 10.83 5.60 -10.22
CA ALA A 89 11.13 5.25 -11.59
C ALA A 89 12.37 4.34 -11.68
N VAL A 90 12.32 3.28 -12.49
CA VAL A 90 13.44 2.34 -12.65
C VAL A 90 14.25 2.67 -13.90
N ASN A 91 13.58 2.90 -15.02
CA ASN A 91 14.21 3.14 -16.31
C ASN A 91 13.62 4.33 -17.06
N ILE A 92 12.82 5.17 -16.40
CA ILE A 92 12.33 6.43 -16.96
C ILE A 92 12.69 7.61 -16.06
N SER A 93 12.69 8.81 -16.64
CA SER A 93 12.78 10.08 -15.94
C SER A 93 12.19 11.17 -16.82
N ASN A 94 11.85 12.32 -16.24
CA ASN A 94 11.29 13.42 -17.00
C ASN A 94 12.25 13.89 -18.11
N GLY A 95 11.75 14.00 -19.35
CA GLY A 95 12.50 14.36 -20.55
C GLY A 95 13.36 13.24 -21.14
N LYS A 96 13.35 12.02 -20.59
CA LYS A 96 14.18 10.93 -21.06
C LYS A 96 13.72 10.39 -22.41
N SER A 97 14.65 10.15 -23.32
CA SER A 97 14.39 9.38 -24.53
C SER A 97 14.19 7.89 -24.22
N ILE A 98 13.05 7.35 -24.67
CA ILE A 98 12.65 5.96 -24.50
C ILE A 98 12.46 5.23 -25.85
N ALA A 99 12.91 5.84 -26.95
CA ALA A 99 12.75 5.32 -28.31
C ALA A 99 13.28 3.87 -28.47
N SER A 100 14.40 3.55 -27.81
CA SER A 100 15.03 2.23 -27.81
C SER A 100 14.59 1.32 -26.66
N GLN A 101 13.72 1.78 -25.76
CA GLN A 101 13.27 0.98 -24.62
C GLN A 101 12.05 0.14 -24.99
N ALA A 102 12.14 -1.17 -24.73
CA ALA A 102 11.00 -2.08 -24.87
C ALA A 102 9.96 -1.93 -23.74
N THR A 103 10.38 -1.43 -22.57
CA THR A 103 9.51 -1.36 -21.39
C THR A 103 9.66 -0.07 -20.59
N ILE A 104 8.57 0.29 -19.91
CA ILE A 104 8.56 1.28 -18.83
C ILE A 104 8.42 0.53 -17.50
N ARG A 105 9.34 0.75 -16.57
CA ARG A 105 9.40 0.06 -15.27
C ARG A 105 9.38 1.05 -14.12
N MET A 106 8.52 0.77 -13.16
CA MET A 106 8.37 1.51 -11.91
C MET A 106 8.50 0.55 -10.72
N ARG A 107 8.93 1.06 -9.58
CA ARG A 107 8.81 0.37 -8.29
C ARG A 107 7.80 1.09 -7.43
N ILE A 108 6.92 0.33 -6.79
CA ILE A 108 5.92 0.85 -5.85
C ILE A 108 6.04 0.08 -4.53
N SER A 109 6.02 0.79 -3.41
CA SER A 109 6.14 0.16 -2.09
C SER A 109 5.33 0.92 -1.07
N ASP A 110 4.75 0.18 -0.13
CA ASP A 110 4.14 0.71 1.07
C ASP A 110 4.78 0.02 2.30
N ASP A 111 4.84 0.73 3.42
CA ASP A 111 5.54 0.31 4.63
C ASP A 111 4.65 -0.41 5.65
N PHE A 112 3.31 -0.34 5.52
CA PHE A 112 2.42 -0.90 6.53
C PHE A 112 1.10 -1.49 6.00
N SER A 113 0.16 -0.68 5.49
CA SER A 113 -1.18 -1.14 5.07
C SER A 113 -1.20 -1.92 3.75
N GLY A 114 -0.11 -1.88 2.99
CA GLY A 114 0.06 -2.50 1.69
C GLY A 114 -0.49 -1.65 0.54
N ILE A 115 -0.15 -2.02 -0.70
CA ILE A 115 -0.69 -1.38 -1.90
C ILE A 115 -2.09 -1.91 -2.17
N ASN A 116 -3.07 -0.99 -2.28
CA ASN A 116 -4.46 -1.32 -2.60
C ASN A 116 -4.72 -1.24 -4.10
N THR A 117 -4.45 -0.09 -4.71
CA THR A 117 -4.66 0.12 -6.15
C THR A 117 -3.51 0.89 -6.79
N TYR A 118 -3.37 0.72 -8.11
CA TYR A 118 -2.50 1.54 -8.93
C TYR A 118 -3.16 1.79 -10.28
N ARG A 119 -2.90 2.96 -10.86
CA ARG A 119 -3.45 3.36 -12.15
C ARG A 119 -2.42 4.15 -12.93
N ALA A 120 -2.06 3.65 -14.11
CA ALA A 120 -1.18 4.34 -15.03
C ALA A 120 -1.94 4.86 -16.25
N THR A 121 -1.49 6.00 -16.77
CA THR A 121 -1.97 6.56 -18.03
C THR A 121 -0.81 7.03 -18.89
N LEU A 122 -0.95 6.85 -20.21
CA LEU A 122 -0.13 7.50 -21.23
C LEU A 122 -1.02 8.44 -22.04
N ASN A 123 -0.63 9.71 -22.14
CA ASN A 123 -1.37 10.73 -22.88
C ASN A 123 -2.85 10.81 -22.45
N GLY A 124 -3.09 10.71 -21.13
CA GLY A 124 -4.44 10.70 -20.53
C GLY A 124 -5.24 9.41 -20.74
N LYS A 125 -4.74 8.44 -21.51
CA LYS A 125 -5.39 7.14 -21.73
C LYS A 125 -4.85 6.11 -20.76
N TRP A 126 -5.74 5.33 -20.16
CA TRP A 126 -5.35 4.25 -19.26
C TRP A 126 -4.49 3.19 -19.96
N ILE A 127 -3.48 2.71 -19.25
CA ILE A 127 -2.63 1.60 -19.68
C ILE A 127 -2.53 0.55 -18.59
N LEU A 128 -2.42 -0.71 -19.00
CA LEU A 128 -2.23 -1.83 -18.09
C LEU A 128 -0.74 -1.98 -17.76
N MET A 129 -0.39 -1.82 -16.49
CA MET A 129 0.93 -2.23 -15.99
C MET A 129 0.82 -3.57 -15.25
N GLU A 130 1.70 -4.51 -15.58
CA GLU A 130 1.82 -5.79 -14.89
C GLU A 130 2.50 -5.59 -13.54
N TYR A 131 1.91 -6.12 -12.46
CA TYR A 131 2.46 -5.99 -11.12
C TYR A 131 3.10 -7.28 -10.62
N ASP A 132 4.42 -7.21 -10.41
CA ASP A 132 5.22 -8.22 -9.72
C ASP A 132 5.43 -7.78 -8.26
N ALA A 133 4.49 -8.15 -7.40
CA ALA A 133 4.48 -7.77 -5.99
C ALA A 133 5.73 -8.24 -5.23
N LYS A 134 6.29 -9.40 -5.60
CA LYS A 134 7.51 -9.95 -4.97
C LYS A 134 8.71 -9.02 -5.19
N ASN A 135 8.80 -8.41 -6.37
CA ASN A 135 9.86 -7.48 -6.72
C ASN A 135 9.44 -6.00 -6.63
N GLN A 136 8.23 -5.75 -6.10
CA GLN A 136 7.64 -4.41 -6.00
C GLN A 136 7.63 -3.66 -7.33
N ARG A 137 7.47 -4.37 -8.46
CA ARG A 137 7.73 -3.84 -9.80
C ARG A 137 6.44 -3.74 -10.62
N LEU A 138 6.17 -2.57 -11.16
CA LEU A 138 5.22 -2.37 -12.25
C LEU A 138 5.97 -2.32 -13.58
N GLU A 139 5.47 -3.03 -14.58
CA GLU A 139 6.04 -3.06 -15.91
C GLU A 139 4.98 -2.85 -16.99
N TYR A 140 5.30 -2.00 -17.96
CA TYR A 140 4.50 -1.79 -19.16
C TYR A 140 5.32 -2.18 -20.37
N GLN A 141 4.77 -3.07 -21.20
CA GLN A 141 5.32 -3.38 -22.52
C GLN A 141 4.95 -2.27 -23.49
N ARG A 142 5.93 -1.81 -24.25
CA ARG A 142 5.72 -0.80 -25.30
C ARG A 142 4.71 -1.28 -26.33
N ASP A 143 3.82 -0.38 -26.72
CA ASP A 143 2.82 -0.57 -27.78
C ASP A 143 2.58 0.73 -28.58
N ASP A 144 1.51 0.75 -29.36
CA ASP A 144 1.07 1.85 -30.23
C ASP A 144 0.56 3.10 -29.48
N ARG A 145 0.39 3.03 -28.15
CA ARG A 145 -0.05 4.19 -27.34
C ARG A 145 1.08 5.19 -27.11
N LEU A 146 2.33 4.79 -27.29
CA LEU A 146 3.49 5.66 -27.30
C LEU A 146 3.63 6.31 -28.69
N ILE A 147 3.24 7.57 -28.80
CA ILE A 147 3.33 8.35 -30.03
C ILE A 147 4.76 8.89 -30.24
N THR A 148 5.13 9.25 -31.47
CA THR A 148 6.40 9.95 -31.72
C THR A 148 6.39 11.32 -31.04
N GLY A 149 7.52 11.72 -30.45
CA GLY A 149 7.67 12.96 -29.71
C GLY A 149 7.33 12.81 -28.22
N LYS A 150 6.57 13.76 -27.67
CA LYS A 150 6.29 13.83 -26.23
C LYS A 150 5.14 12.90 -25.85
N ASN A 151 5.33 12.15 -24.77
CA ASN A 151 4.32 11.29 -24.17
C ASN A 151 4.19 11.59 -22.68
N ASP A 152 3.00 11.92 -22.22
CA ASP A 152 2.73 12.22 -20.80
C ASP A 152 2.43 10.92 -20.04
N PHE A 153 3.37 10.48 -19.22
CA PHE A 153 3.19 9.35 -18.32
C PHE A 153 2.76 9.83 -16.93
N LEU A 154 1.71 9.21 -16.40
CA LEU A 154 1.25 9.41 -15.03
C LEU A 154 0.97 8.05 -14.40
N LEU A 155 1.48 7.85 -13.18
CA LEU A 155 1.17 6.72 -12.32
C LEU A 155 0.64 7.24 -10.99
N ILE A 156 -0.53 6.76 -10.58
CA ILE A 156 -1.13 7.02 -9.27
C ILE A 156 -1.18 5.69 -8.51
N VAL A 157 -0.81 5.71 -7.23
CA VAL A 157 -0.80 4.54 -6.36
C VAL A 157 -1.52 4.90 -5.06
N GLU A 158 -2.38 4.01 -4.60
CA GLU A 158 -3.14 4.14 -3.36
C GLU A 158 -2.89 2.92 -2.45
N ASP A 159 -2.70 3.16 -1.16
CA ASP A 159 -2.49 2.13 -0.15
C ASP A 159 -3.80 1.61 0.49
N GLY A 160 -3.70 0.67 1.43
CA GLY A 160 -4.84 0.07 2.13
C GLY A 160 -5.63 1.02 3.03
N CYS A 161 -5.08 2.19 3.36
CA CYS A 161 -5.70 3.24 4.18
C CYS A 161 -6.12 4.48 3.37
N GLY A 162 -6.01 4.41 2.04
CA GLY A 162 -6.32 5.51 1.13
C GLY A 162 -5.31 6.66 1.19
N ASN A 163 -4.06 6.43 1.60
CA ASN A 163 -2.96 7.34 1.31
C ASN A 163 -2.57 7.15 -0.16
N SER A 164 -2.13 8.22 -0.83
CA SER A 164 -1.95 8.18 -2.27
C SER A 164 -0.75 8.99 -2.73
N ALA A 165 0.02 8.42 -3.64
CA ALA A 165 1.13 9.10 -4.30
C ALA A 165 0.96 9.10 -5.81
N SER A 166 1.59 10.07 -6.47
CA SER A 166 1.62 10.15 -7.93
C SER A 166 3.03 10.41 -8.44
N TYR A 167 3.34 9.85 -9.61
CA TYR A 167 4.54 10.12 -10.37
C TYR A 167 4.16 10.54 -11.78
N SER A 168 4.72 11.66 -12.25
CA SER A 168 4.53 12.13 -13.62
C SER A 168 5.87 12.38 -14.32
N ALA A 169 5.92 12.09 -15.61
CA ALA A 169 7.07 12.35 -16.45
C ALA A 169 6.65 12.52 -17.92
N VAL A 170 7.30 13.46 -18.61
CA VAL A 170 7.22 13.56 -20.07
C VAL A 170 8.30 12.66 -20.67
N LEU A 171 7.92 11.67 -21.46
CA LEU A 171 8.83 10.73 -22.12
C LEU A 171 8.99 11.13 -23.58
N ILE A 172 10.22 11.06 -24.12
CA ILE A 172 10.51 11.39 -25.51
C ILE A 172 10.66 10.10 -26.31
N ASN A 173 9.90 9.98 -27.38
CA ASN A 173 9.84 8.78 -28.21
C ASN A 173 10.20 9.05 -29.67
#